data_AF-A0A0H5P9I0-F1
#
_entry.id   AF-A0A0H5P9I0-F1
#
_cell.length_a   1.000
_cell.length_b   1.000
_cell.length_c   1.000
_cell.angle_alpha   90.00
_cell.angle_beta   90.00
_cell.angle_gamma   90.00
#
_symmetry.space_group_name_H-M   'P 1'
#
loop_
_entity.id
_entity.type
_entity.pdbx_description
1 polymer ?
#
loop_
_entity_poly.entity_id
_entity_poly.type
_entity_poly.pdbx_seq_one_letter_code
_entity_poly.pdbx_strand_id
1 'polypeptide(L)' 'MSWDAALLDRIACGNGLWAATSVAAAHHAMQVHLDCVVGECRAKTAAHRLLVEEGLLVPDSGRVRS' A
#
# COMPACT_ATOMS: atom_id res chain seq x y z
N MET A 1 18.80 -8.12 18.06
CA MET A 1 18.43 -7.56 16.74
C MET A 1 17.20 -8.29 16.24
N SER A 2 16.02 -7.66 16.21
CA SER A 2 14.77 -8.28 15.75
C SER A 2 14.39 -7.72 14.37
N TRP A 3 15.00 -8.28 13.33
CA TRP A 3 14.67 -7.94 11.94
C TRP A 3 13.33 -8.57 11.52
N ASP A 4 12.98 -9.69 12.15
CA ASP A 4 11.79 -10.48 11.83
C ASP A 4 10.50 -9.73 12.12
N ALA A 5 10.44 -8.97 13.23
CA ALA A 5 9.25 -8.22 13.58
C ALA A 5 8.94 -7.10 12.56
N ALA A 6 9.96 -6.36 12.11
CA ALA A 6 9.80 -5.30 11.14
C ALA A 6 9.47 -5.83 9.73
N LEU A 7 9.99 -7.01 9.37
CA LEU A 7 9.65 -7.67 8.12
C LEU A 7 8.20 -8.19 8.14
N LEU A 8 7.80 -8.85 9.22
CA LEU A 8 6.44 -9.35 9.42
C LEU A 8 5.42 -8.20 9.36
N ASP A 9 5.74 -7.05 9.96
CA ASP A 9 4.90 -5.86 9.92
C ASP A 9 4.67 -5.33 8.49
N ARG A 10 5.66 -5.45 7.60
CA ARG A 10 5.53 -5.03 6.18
C ARG A 10 4.70 -6.00 5.35
N ILE A 11 4.74 -7.28 5.66
CA ILE A 11 3.98 -8.31 4.94
C ILE A 11 2.52 -8.34 5.44
N ALA A 12 2.28 -7.94 6.69
CA ALA A 12 0.94 -7.89 7.26
C ALA A 12 0.07 -6.80 6.60
N CYS A 13 -1.16 -7.16 6.23
CA CYS A 13 -2.14 -6.21 5.68
C CYS A 13 -2.57 -5.13 6.67
N GLY A 14 -2.49 -5.43 7.98
CA GLY A 14 -3.10 -4.66 9.06
C GLY A 14 -2.41 -3.32 9.37
N ASN A 15 -1.15 -3.15 9.00
CA ASN A 15 -0.40 -1.92 9.23
C ASN A 15 -0.14 -1.17 7.93
N GLY A 16 -0.76 0.01 7.77
CA GLY A 16 -0.51 0.89 6.63
C GLY A 16 0.39 2.09 6.92
N LEU A 17 0.90 2.24 8.14
CA LEU A 17 1.72 3.41 8.50
C LEU A 17 3.02 3.44 7.70
N TRP A 18 3.73 2.30 7.62
CA TRP A 18 4.99 2.23 6.88
C TRP A 18 4.78 2.51 5.38
N ALA A 19 3.66 2.04 4.83
CA ALA A 19 3.33 2.15 3.41
C ALA A 19 3.14 3.61 2.96
N ALA A 20 2.77 4.51 3.88
CA ALA A 20 2.61 5.94 3.61
C ALA A 20 3.80 6.81 4.06
N THR A 21 4.92 6.21 4.51
CA THR A 21 6.08 7.00 4.99
C THR A 21 6.85 7.71 3.89
N SER A 22 6.80 7.20 2.66
CA SER A 22 7.49 7.77 1.50
C SER A 22 6.91 7.17 0.22
N VAL A 23 7.14 7.84 -0.92
CA VAL A 23 6.81 7.30 -2.25
C VAL A 23 7.45 5.93 -2.46
N ALA A 24 8.74 5.77 -2.12
CA ALA A 24 9.44 4.49 -2.28
C ALA A 24 8.78 3.37 -1.44
N ALA A 25 8.39 3.67 -0.20
CA ALA A 25 7.67 2.72 0.65
C ALA A 25 6.29 2.37 0.09
N ALA A 26 5.57 3.34 -0.48
CA ALA A 26 4.27 3.11 -1.12
C ALA A 26 4.41 2.19 -2.35
N HIS A 27 5.37 2.44 -3.24
CA HIS A 27 5.64 1.54 -4.36
C HIS A 27 5.98 0.13 -3.87
N HIS A 28 6.80 0.01 -2.83
CA HIS A 28 7.13 -1.29 -2.25
C HIS A 28 5.91 -1.99 -1.63
N ALA A 29 5.03 -1.26 -0.95
CA ALA A 29 3.77 -1.80 -0.44
C ALA A 29 2.85 -2.30 -1.56
N MET A 30 2.77 -1.60 -2.68
CA MET A 30 1.99 -2.04 -3.84
C MET A 30 2.51 -3.36 -4.42
N GLN A 31 3.82 -3.61 -4.34
CA GLN A 31 4.46 -4.86 -4.77
C GLN A 31 4.22 -6.00 -3.78
N VAL A 32 4.43 -5.75 -2.48
CA VAL A 32 4.24 -6.77 -1.43
C VAL A 32 2.78 -7.20 -1.34
N HIS A 33 1.85 -6.26 -1.50
CA HIS A 33 0.40 -6.49 -1.40
C HIS A 33 -0.26 -6.56 -2.79
N LEU A 34 0.42 -7.13 -3.78
CA LEU A 34 -0.04 -7.18 -5.17
C LEU A 34 -1.44 -7.81 -5.28
N ASP A 35 -1.68 -8.91 -4.56
CA ASP A 35 -2.95 -9.66 -4.59
C ASP A 35 -4.04 -9.06 -3.69
N CYS A 36 -3.70 -8.09 -2.84
CA CYS A 36 -4.68 -7.46 -1.97
C CYS A 36 -5.59 -6.48 -2.73
N VAL A 37 -6.75 -6.18 -2.17
CA VAL A 37 -7.69 -5.21 -2.73
C VAL A 37 -7.52 -3.84 -2.06
N VAL A 38 -7.48 -2.76 -2.86
CA VAL A 38 -7.53 -1.37 -2.36
C VAL A 38 -8.90 -1.12 -1.73
N GLY A 39 -8.93 -0.58 -0.51
CA GLY A 39 -10.13 -0.44 0.32
C GLY A 39 -10.29 -1.54 1.37
N GLU A 40 -9.69 -2.71 1.16
CA GLU A 40 -9.74 -3.84 2.10
C GLU A 40 -8.41 -4.02 2.85
N CYS A 41 -7.28 -4.01 2.14
CA CYS A 41 -5.95 -4.05 2.75
C CYS A 41 -5.51 -2.64 3.19
N ARG A 42 -5.22 -2.45 4.48
CA ARG A 42 -4.82 -1.14 5.02
C ARG A 42 -3.50 -0.67 4.44
N ALA A 43 -2.51 -1.55 4.31
CA ALA A 43 -1.21 -1.23 3.71
C ALA A 43 -1.34 -0.76 2.26
N LYS A 44 -2.03 -1.55 1.42
CA LYS A 44 -2.25 -1.20 0.01
C LYS A 44 -3.07 0.07 -0.14
N THR A 45 -4.08 0.27 0.71
CA THR A 45 -4.92 1.48 0.68
C THR A 45 -4.12 2.73 1.03
N ALA A 46 -3.26 2.67 2.04
CA ALA A 46 -2.42 3.78 2.44
C ALA A 46 -1.41 4.15 1.32
N ALA A 47 -0.75 3.15 0.74
CA ALA A 47 0.14 3.34 -0.41
C ALA A 47 -0.59 3.95 -1.61
N HIS A 48 -1.74 3.37 -1.98
CA HIS A 48 -2.54 3.86 -3.09
C HIS A 48 -2.92 5.34 -2.91
N ARG A 49 -3.39 5.73 -1.72
CA ARG A 49 -3.73 7.13 -1.43
C ARG A 49 -2.54 8.06 -1.62
N LEU A 50 -1.40 7.73 -1.02
CA LEU A 50 -0.20 8.55 -1.14
C LEU A 50 0.21 8.71 -2.63
N LEU A 51 0.21 7.63 -3.40
CA LEU A 51 0.60 7.70 -4.82
C LEU A 51 -0.38 8.50 -5.67
N VAL A 52 -1.68 8.49 -5.34
CA VAL A 52 -2.67 9.36 -6.00
C VAL A 52 -2.45 10.82 -5.64
N GLU A 53 -2.22 11.12 -4.36
CA GLU A 53 -1.97 12.48 -3.87
C GLU A 53 -0.70 13.08 -4.48
N GLU A 54 0.34 12.28 -4.66
CA GLU A 54 1.59 12.68 -5.32
C GLU A 54 1.50 12.69 -6.87
N GLY A 55 0.35 12.33 -7.45
CA GLY A 55 0.13 12.30 -8.90
C GLY A 55 0.89 11.19 -9.64
N LEU A 56 1.37 10.17 -8.92
CA LEU A 56 2.13 9.03 -9.45
C LEU A 56 1.23 7.84 -9.82
N LEU A 57 -0.02 7.85 -9.36
CA LEU A 57 -1.03 6.87 -9.69
C LEU A 57 -2.33 7.58 -10.04
N VAL A 58 -2.89 7.28 -11.21
CA VAL A 58 -4.20 7.76 -11.63
C VAL A 58 -5.19 6.59 -11.51
N PRO A 59 -6.20 6.67 -10.63
CA PRO A 59 -7.22 5.63 -10.54
C PRO A 59 -7.93 5.46 -11.87
N ASP A 60 -8.14 4.21 -12.29
CA ASP A 60 -8.94 3.90 -13.47
C ASP A 60 -10.41 4.18 -13.17
N SER A 61 -10.84 5.42 -13.39
CA SER A 61 -12.20 5.92 -13.12
C SER A 61 -13.27 5.27 -14.01
N GLY A 62 -12.87 4.56 -15.06
CA GLY A 62 -13.78 3.83 -15.95
C GLY A 62 -14.23 2.47 -15.40
N ARG A 63 -13.53 1.92 -14.41
CA ARG A 63 -13.84 0.61 -13.80
C ARG A 63 -14.47 0.80 -12.43
N VAL A 64 -15.74 1.22 -12.40
CA VAL A 64 -16.56 1.12 -11.19
C VAL A 64 -16.85 -0.36 -10.96
N ARG A 65 -16.43 -0.91 -9.81
CA ARG A 65 -16.83 -2.27 -9.40
C ARG A 65 -18.32 -2.22 -9.04
N SER A 66 -19.17 -2.64 -9.99
CA SER A 66 -20.59 -2.92 -9.80
C SER A 66 -20.81 -4.12 -8.91
#